data_AF-A0AAE2JN34-F1
#
_entry.id   AF-A0AAE2JN34-F1
#
_cell.length_a   1.000
_cell.length_b   1.000
_cell.length_c   1.000
_cell.angle_alpha   90.00
_cell.angle_beta   90.00
_cell.angle_gamma   90.00
#
_symmetry.space_group_name_H-M   'P 1'
#
loop_
_entity.id
_entity.type
_entity.pdbx_description
1 polymer ?
#
loop_
_entity_poly.entity_id
_entity_poly.type
_entity_poly.pdbx_seq_one_letter_code
_entity_poly.pdbx_strand_id
1 'polypeptide(L)'
;MKTQSLKSLPMNKQAGFTLVELIIVIVILGILAVTAAPRFLNLQGDANASTLEGLQGSIRSGMNIVNGKSIIASDHKKDEATVTVDTGVAVPTVYGYPAATEEAFEAFLDVNFADGTPNAIDSADFNLFVNDTTVTIFPNSYTVDATTVDDCRIEYTQATATTGPVVVTPPVITLVTTGC
;
A
#
# COMPACT_ATOMS: atom_id res chain seq x y z
N MET A 1 -73.72 -29.74 -24.21
CA MET A 1 -72.85 -28.54 -24.23
C MET A 1 -72.93 -27.86 -22.86
N LYS A 2 -71.85 -27.88 -22.07
CA LYS A 2 -71.77 -27.11 -20.81
C LYS A 2 -70.85 -25.91 -21.06
N THR A 3 -71.42 -24.72 -21.08
CA THR A 3 -70.70 -23.45 -21.11
C THR A 3 -70.16 -23.17 -19.70
N GLN A 4 -68.86 -23.33 -19.50
CA GLN A 4 -68.21 -22.89 -18.27
C GLN A 4 -68.02 -21.37 -18.31
N SER A 5 -68.65 -20.69 -17.36
CA SER A 5 -68.53 -19.25 -17.15
C SER A 5 -67.12 -18.92 -16.63
N LEU A 6 -66.39 -18.06 -17.35
CA LEU A 6 -65.08 -17.56 -16.95
C LEU A 6 -65.23 -16.65 -15.73
N LYS A 7 -64.86 -17.18 -14.56
CA LYS A 7 -64.78 -16.41 -13.32
C LYS A 7 -63.64 -15.40 -13.43
N SER A 8 -63.95 -14.11 -13.52
CA SER A 8 -62.93 -13.06 -13.58
C SER A 8 -62.08 -13.06 -12.30
N LEU A 9 -60.77 -13.19 -12.45
CA LEU A 9 -59.83 -13.05 -11.33
C LEU A 9 -59.83 -11.58 -10.86
N PRO A 10 -59.85 -11.32 -9.53
CA PRO A 10 -59.86 -9.95 -9.01
C PRO A 10 -58.57 -9.23 -9.39
N MET A 11 -58.69 -8.07 -10.08
CA MET A 11 -57.59 -7.14 -10.28
C MET A 11 -57.11 -6.64 -8.92
N ASN A 12 -55.89 -7.02 -8.56
CA ASN A 12 -55.24 -6.54 -7.35
C ASN A 12 -55.07 -5.02 -7.49
N LYS A 13 -55.71 -4.23 -6.62
CA LYS A 13 -55.58 -2.78 -6.66
C LYS A 13 -54.15 -2.42 -6.27
N GLN A 14 -53.34 -1.98 -7.23
CA GLN A 14 -52.04 -1.40 -6.93
C GLN A 14 -52.27 -0.14 -6.08
N ALA A 15 -51.92 -0.22 -4.79
CA ALA A 15 -51.85 0.95 -3.93
C ALA A 15 -50.70 1.82 -4.46
N GLY A 16 -51.01 2.99 -5.00
CA GLY A 16 -49.99 3.96 -5.41
C GLY A 16 -49.26 4.52 -4.20
N PHE A 17 -47.96 4.82 -4.37
CA PHE A 17 -47.15 5.50 -3.36
C PHE A 17 -47.66 6.93 -3.16
N THR A 18 -47.73 7.42 -1.91
CA THR A 18 -48.14 8.80 -1.66
C THR A 18 -47.02 9.77 -1.99
N LEU A 19 -47.37 10.99 -2.41
CA LEU A 19 -46.39 12.06 -2.69
C LEU A 19 -45.56 12.37 -1.44
N VAL A 20 -46.21 12.33 -0.26
CA VAL A 20 -45.56 12.59 1.03
C VAL A 20 -44.53 11.51 1.37
N GLU A 21 -44.84 10.22 1.14
CA GLU A 21 -43.84 9.15 1.35
C GLU A 21 -42.61 9.35 0.47
N LEU A 22 -42.79 9.77 -0.79
CA LEU A 22 -41.66 10.02 -1.68
C LEU A 22 -40.80 11.19 -1.18
N ILE A 23 -41.42 12.27 -0.72
CA ILE A 23 -40.70 13.43 -0.15
C ILE A 23 -39.92 13.03 1.10
N ILE A 24 -40.54 12.28 2.01
CA ILE A 24 -39.87 11.86 3.25
C ILE A 24 -38.65 11.00 2.92
N VAL A 25 -38.74 10.10 1.95
CA VAL A 25 -37.61 9.25 1.53
C VAL A 25 -36.45 10.09 1.01
N ILE A 26 -36.69 11.04 0.10
CA ILE A 26 -35.59 11.88 -0.43
C ILE A 26 -34.98 12.80 0.64
N VAL A 27 -35.78 13.26 1.62
CA VAL A 27 -35.28 14.06 2.74
C VAL A 27 -34.37 13.22 3.64
N ILE A 28 -34.77 11.99 3.97
CA ILE A 28 -33.95 11.07 4.77
C ILE A 28 -32.65 10.74 4.02
N LEU A 29 -32.74 10.41 2.72
CA LEU A 29 -31.54 10.15 1.90
C LEU A 29 -30.63 11.38 1.82
N GLY A 30 -31.17 12.60 1.75
CA GLY A 30 -30.40 13.83 1.77
C GLY A 30 -29.59 14.02 3.06
N ILE A 31 -30.20 13.76 4.22
CA ILE A 31 -29.52 13.85 5.53
C ILE A 31 -28.40 12.80 5.64
N LEU A 32 -28.68 11.56 5.23
CA LEU A 32 -27.69 10.48 5.24
C LEU A 32 -26.52 10.77 4.28
N ALA A 33 -26.80 11.32 3.11
CA ALA A 33 -25.76 11.66 2.14
C ALA A 33 -24.80 12.74 2.67
N VAL A 34 -25.32 13.81 3.27
CA VAL A 34 -24.48 14.92 3.80
C VAL A 34 -23.58 14.45 4.95
N THR A 35 -24.04 13.51 5.77
CA THR A 35 -23.25 12.99 6.89
C THR A 35 -22.27 11.89 6.48
N ALA A 36 -22.60 11.08 5.47
CA ALA A 36 -21.74 9.99 4.99
C ALA A 36 -20.66 10.44 3.99
N ALA A 37 -20.96 11.44 3.14
CA ALA A 37 -20.07 11.85 2.06
C ALA A 37 -18.66 12.29 2.53
N PRO A 38 -18.49 13.12 3.58
CA PRO A 38 -17.16 13.55 4.02
C PRO A 38 -16.30 12.38 4.50
N ARG A 39 -16.90 11.39 5.16
CA ARG A 39 -16.18 10.20 5.61
C ARG A 39 -15.80 9.33 4.41
N PHE A 40 -16.75 9.10 3.50
CA PHE A 40 -16.51 8.27 2.31
C PHE A 40 -15.34 8.77 1.45
N LEU A 41 -15.18 10.09 1.33
CA LEU A 41 -14.07 10.69 0.58
C LEU A 41 -12.68 10.47 1.23
N ASN A 42 -12.60 10.44 2.57
CA ASN A 42 -11.33 10.27 3.28
C ASN A 42 -10.96 8.79 3.54
N LEU A 43 -11.90 7.84 3.38
CA LEU A 43 -11.65 6.42 3.66
C LEU A 43 -10.49 5.83 2.85
N GLN A 44 -10.29 6.29 1.61
CA GLN A 44 -9.21 5.77 0.76
C GLN A 44 -7.84 6.23 1.27
N GLY A 45 -7.72 7.51 1.66
CA GLY A 45 -6.50 8.07 2.26
C GLY A 45 -6.13 7.36 3.56
N ASP A 46 -7.09 7.23 4.48
CA ASP A 46 -6.92 6.52 5.75
C ASP A 46 -6.49 5.06 5.54
N ALA A 47 -7.09 4.38 4.54
CA ALA A 47 -6.74 3.01 4.19
C ALA A 47 -5.29 2.92 3.69
N ASN A 48 -4.89 3.81 2.76
CA ASN A 48 -3.55 3.85 2.22
C ASN A 48 -2.50 4.15 3.31
N ALA A 49 -2.75 5.13 4.18
CA ALA A 49 -1.90 5.42 5.33
C ALA A 49 -1.71 4.19 6.24
N SER A 50 -2.81 3.50 6.56
CA SER A 50 -2.77 2.28 7.39
C SER A 50 -1.98 1.14 6.73
N THR A 51 -2.10 0.98 5.40
CA THR A 51 -1.31 -0.03 4.67
C THR A 51 0.19 0.28 4.68
N LEU A 52 0.56 1.55 4.56
CA LEU A 52 1.96 1.97 4.63
C LEU A 52 2.54 1.80 6.04
N GLU A 53 1.76 2.07 7.10
CA GLU A 53 2.18 1.78 8.47
C GLU A 53 2.46 0.28 8.67
N GLY A 54 1.59 -0.58 8.15
CA GLY A 54 1.78 -2.03 8.15
C GLY A 54 3.03 -2.45 7.38
N LEU A 55 3.21 -1.93 6.16
CA LEU A 55 4.36 -2.21 5.32
C LEU A 55 5.67 -1.74 5.97
N GLN A 56 5.68 -0.56 6.61
CA GLN A 56 6.85 -0.06 7.33
C GLN A 56 7.27 -1.03 8.45
N GLY A 57 6.30 -1.63 9.15
CA GLY A 57 6.55 -2.69 10.13
C GLY A 57 7.21 -3.92 9.51
N SER A 58 6.69 -4.39 8.37
CA SER A 58 7.27 -5.51 7.62
C SER A 58 8.70 -5.21 7.14
N ILE A 59 8.95 -4.01 6.63
CA ILE A 59 10.29 -3.56 6.20
C ILE A 59 11.27 -3.61 7.37
N ARG A 60 10.90 -3.04 8.53
CA ARG A 60 11.75 -3.06 9.72
C ARG A 60 12.04 -4.49 10.19
N SER A 61 11.04 -5.35 10.19
CA SER A 61 11.18 -6.75 10.59
C SER A 61 12.13 -7.52 9.65
N GLY A 62 11.86 -7.47 8.34
CA GLY A 62 12.67 -8.16 7.34
C GLY A 62 14.12 -7.66 7.28
N MET A 63 14.32 -6.35 7.40
CA MET A 63 15.64 -5.74 7.51
C MET A 63 16.44 -6.25 8.70
N ASN A 64 15.81 -6.40 9.87
CA ASN A 64 16.49 -6.94 11.06
C ASN A 64 16.90 -8.40 10.86
N ILE A 65 16.09 -9.19 10.14
CA ILE A 65 16.44 -10.57 9.77
C ILE A 65 17.64 -10.60 8.83
N VAL A 66 17.62 -9.77 7.77
CA VAL A 66 18.74 -9.61 6.82
C VAL A 66 20.02 -9.18 7.54
N ASN A 67 19.91 -8.26 8.50
CA ASN A 67 21.03 -7.81 9.31
C ASN A 67 21.57 -8.90 10.23
N GLY A 68 20.70 -9.64 10.92
CA GLY A 68 21.10 -10.80 11.72
C GLY A 68 21.87 -11.84 10.90
N LYS A 69 21.39 -12.14 9.69
CA LYS A 69 22.07 -13.06 8.76
C LYS A 69 23.41 -12.51 8.29
N SER A 70 23.51 -11.21 8.01
CA SER A 70 24.76 -10.55 7.63
C SER A 70 25.79 -10.55 8.77
N ILE A 71 25.34 -10.43 10.02
CA ILE A 71 26.22 -10.53 11.19
C ILE A 71 26.76 -11.95 11.32
N ILE A 72 25.89 -12.96 11.19
CA ILE A 72 26.29 -14.39 11.25
C ILE A 72 27.29 -14.71 10.13
N ALA A 73 27.06 -14.20 8.92
CA ALA A 73 27.97 -14.36 7.79
C ALA A 73 29.28 -13.55 7.91
N SER A 74 29.41 -12.69 8.93
CA SER A 74 30.53 -11.75 9.12
C SER A 74 30.68 -10.71 8.00
N ASP A 75 29.59 -10.42 7.30
CA ASP A 75 29.54 -9.50 6.15
C ASP A 75 28.93 -8.14 6.48
N HIS A 76 28.39 -7.96 7.69
CA HIS A 76 27.73 -6.73 8.19
C HIS A 76 28.57 -5.43 8.20
N LYS A 77 29.80 -5.46 7.70
CA LYS A 77 30.68 -4.28 7.55
C LYS A 77 31.22 -4.11 6.13
N LYS A 78 30.87 -5.01 5.21
CA LYS A 78 31.24 -4.91 3.81
C LYS A 78 30.35 -3.89 3.13
N ASP A 79 30.95 -3.13 2.21
CA ASP A 79 30.23 -2.17 1.38
C ASP A 79 29.14 -2.85 0.56
N GLU A 80 29.47 -4.02 -0.01
CA GLU A 80 28.52 -4.87 -0.71
C GLU A 80 28.71 -6.32 -0.28
N ALA A 81 27.59 -7.01 -0.06
CA ALA A 81 27.54 -8.44 0.20
C ALA A 81 26.18 -9.01 -0.23
N THR A 82 25.97 -10.29 0.03
CA THR A 82 24.70 -10.95 -0.25
C THR A 82 24.43 -11.98 0.83
N VAL A 83 23.20 -12.02 1.33
CA VAL A 83 22.77 -13.01 2.33
C VAL A 83 21.50 -13.71 1.87
N THR A 84 21.36 -14.98 2.21
CA THR A 84 20.17 -15.77 1.86
C THR A 84 19.18 -15.76 3.03
N VAL A 85 17.98 -15.26 2.78
CA VAL A 85 16.86 -15.34 3.74
C VAL A 85 16.22 -16.73 3.73
N ASP A 86 15.32 -17.00 4.67
CA ASP A 86 14.76 -18.36 4.86
C ASP A 86 13.90 -18.84 3.68
N THR A 87 13.48 -17.93 2.80
CA THR A 87 12.82 -18.22 1.52
C THR A 87 13.77 -18.81 0.48
N GLY A 88 15.09 -18.84 0.75
CA GLY A 88 16.12 -19.31 -0.19
C GLY A 88 16.54 -18.25 -1.22
N VAL A 89 15.96 -17.05 -1.17
CA VAL A 89 16.27 -15.94 -2.06
C VAL A 89 17.48 -15.16 -1.53
N ALA A 90 18.35 -14.75 -2.45
CA ALA A 90 19.50 -13.93 -2.16
C ALA A 90 19.10 -12.45 -2.03
N VAL A 91 19.45 -11.82 -0.92
CA VAL A 91 19.24 -10.39 -0.65
C VAL A 91 20.58 -9.69 -0.79
N PRO A 92 20.76 -8.79 -1.78
CA PRO A 92 21.89 -7.88 -1.82
C PRO A 92 21.90 -7.00 -0.56
N THR A 93 23.07 -6.86 0.07
CA THR A 93 23.20 -6.07 1.30
C THR A 93 24.33 -5.05 1.20
N VAL A 94 24.13 -3.94 1.89
CA VAL A 94 25.11 -2.88 2.08
C VAL A 94 25.28 -2.64 3.57
N TYR A 95 26.50 -2.87 4.07
CA TYR A 95 26.83 -2.86 5.49
C TYR A 95 25.88 -3.71 6.35
N GLY A 96 25.45 -4.84 5.81
CA GLY A 96 24.55 -5.79 6.45
C GLY A 96 23.08 -5.37 6.50
N TYR A 97 22.66 -4.32 5.81
CA TYR A 97 21.26 -3.98 5.62
C TYR A 97 20.87 -4.24 4.17
N PRO A 98 19.58 -4.44 3.82
CA PRO A 98 19.18 -4.57 2.43
C PRO A 98 19.72 -3.42 1.58
N ALA A 99 20.25 -3.72 0.39
CA ALA A 99 20.62 -2.68 -0.56
C ALA A 99 19.36 -1.87 -0.95
N ALA A 100 19.54 -0.61 -1.32
CA ALA A 100 18.50 0.22 -1.91
C ALA A 100 18.27 -0.19 -3.37
N THR A 101 17.84 -1.43 -3.57
CA THR A 101 17.50 -2.00 -4.88
C THR A 101 16.16 -2.70 -4.79
N GLU A 102 15.44 -2.74 -5.91
CA GLU A 102 14.17 -3.47 -6.03
C GLU A 102 14.37 -4.96 -5.70
N GLU A 103 15.39 -5.58 -6.28
CA GLU A 103 15.77 -6.98 -6.04
C GLU A 103 15.93 -7.31 -4.55
N ALA A 104 16.55 -6.40 -3.77
CA ALA A 104 16.72 -6.61 -2.34
C ALA A 104 15.38 -6.58 -1.62
N PHE A 105 14.51 -5.61 -1.93
CA PHE A 105 13.21 -5.46 -1.27
C PHE A 105 12.25 -6.59 -1.60
N GLU A 106 12.20 -7.04 -2.85
CA GLU A 106 11.41 -8.23 -3.27
C GLU A 106 11.92 -9.52 -2.62
N ALA A 107 13.22 -9.62 -2.35
CA ALA A 107 13.79 -10.84 -1.80
C ALA A 107 13.41 -11.08 -0.32
N PHE A 108 13.20 -10.02 0.48
CA PHE A 108 12.85 -10.16 1.90
C PHE A 108 11.41 -9.76 2.25
N LEU A 109 10.68 -9.09 1.37
CA LEU A 109 9.27 -8.78 1.54
C LEU A 109 8.41 -9.68 0.67
N ASP A 110 7.33 -10.19 1.23
CA ASP A 110 6.30 -10.91 0.47
C ASP A 110 5.25 -9.91 -0.03
N VAL A 111 5.67 -9.00 -0.90
CA VAL A 111 4.81 -8.03 -1.59
C VAL A 111 5.29 -7.89 -3.03
N ASN A 112 4.35 -7.68 -3.96
CA ASN A 112 4.70 -7.44 -5.35
C ASN A 112 4.88 -5.93 -5.59
N PHE A 113 6.03 -5.53 -6.13
CA PHE A 113 6.26 -4.15 -6.54
C PHE A 113 6.06 -4.00 -8.05
N ALA A 114 5.45 -2.89 -8.47
CA ALA A 114 5.51 -2.45 -9.86
C ALA A 114 6.84 -1.71 -10.06
N ASP A 115 7.48 -1.93 -11.21
CA ASP A 115 8.62 -1.11 -11.61
C ASP A 115 8.18 0.36 -11.61
N GLY A 116 9.04 1.25 -11.10
CA GLY A 116 8.72 2.66 -10.85
C GLY A 116 8.45 3.51 -12.10
N THR A 117 7.85 2.96 -13.16
CA THR A 117 7.27 3.72 -14.25
C THR A 117 6.03 4.49 -13.76
N PRO A 118 6.05 5.84 -13.75
CA PRO A 118 4.93 6.62 -13.28
C PRO A 118 3.67 6.32 -14.11
N ASN A 119 2.56 5.98 -13.43
CA ASN A 119 1.25 5.67 -14.03
C ASN A 119 1.16 4.34 -14.82
N ALA A 120 2.04 3.36 -14.55
CA ALA A 120 1.75 2.00 -14.97
C ALA A 120 0.50 1.49 -14.25
N ILE A 121 -0.54 1.12 -15.00
CA ILE A 121 -1.65 0.35 -14.45
C ILE A 121 -1.15 -1.09 -14.33
N ASP A 122 -0.52 -1.39 -13.20
CA ASP A 122 -0.08 -2.74 -12.85
C ASP A 122 -0.95 -3.32 -11.72
N SER A 123 -1.00 -4.65 -11.67
CA SER A 123 -1.62 -5.47 -10.64
C SER A 123 -0.75 -5.64 -9.37
N ALA A 124 0.35 -4.90 -9.26
CA ALA A 124 1.22 -4.92 -8.10
C ALA A 124 0.55 -4.33 -6.85
N ASP A 125 1.07 -4.68 -5.67
CA ASP A 125 0.55 -4.20 -4.40
C ASP A 125 0.97 -2.73 -4.14
N PHE A 126 2.23 -2.41 -4.47
CA PHE A 126 2.82 -1.08 -4.32
C PHE A 126 3.71 -0.75 -5.52
N ASN A 127 4.05 0.53 -5.67
CA ASN A 127 5.12 0.95 -6.57
C ASN A 127 6.41 1.14 -5.76
N LEU A 128 7.53 0.83 -6.40
CA LEU A 128 8.86 1.03 -5.83
C LEU A 128 9.71 1.83 -6.81
N PHE A 129 10.27 2.93 -6.33
CA PHE A 129 11.20 3.76 -7.08
C PHE A 129 12.56 3.79 -6.37
N VAL A 130 13.63 3.52 -7.13
CA VAL A 130 15.01 3.58 -6.63
C VAL A 130 15.69 4.82 -7.19
N ASN A 131 16.28 5.62 -6.30
CA ASN A 131 17.12 6.76 -6.65
C ASN A 131 18.43 6.67 -5.87
N ASP A 132 19.47 6.17 -6.53
CA ASP A 132 20.81 5.88 -5.99
C ASP A 132 20.76 5.05 -4.69
N THR A 133 20.83 5.71 -3.54
CA THR A 133 20.86 5.08 -2.21
C THR A 133 19.54 5.16 -1.47
N THR A 134 18.48 5.60 -2.15
CA THR A 134 17.15 5.76 -1.60
C THR A 134 16.12 4.91 -2.33
N VAL A 135 15.22 4.30 -1.57
CA VAL A 135 14.04 3.59 -2.10
C VAL A 135 12.80 4.31 -1.61
N THR A 136 11.89 4.63 -2.52
CA THR A 136 10.59 5.21 -2.23
C THR A 136 9.50 4.22 -2.60
N ILE A 137 8.64 3.90 -1.63
CA ILE A 137 7.52 2.96 -1.81
C ILE A 137 6.22 3.70 -1.58
N PHE A 138 5.25 3.53 -2.47
CA PHE A 138 4.00 4.30 -2.44
C PHE A 138 2.83 3.49 -3.05
N PRO A 139 1.58 3.73 -2.64
CA PRO A 139 0.42 3.01 -3.15
C PRO A 139 0.12 3.40 -4.61
N ASN A 140 -0.52 2.51 -5.37
CA ASN A 140 -0.84 2.70 -6.81
C ASN A 140 -1.75 3.90 -7.13
N SER A 141 -2.42 4.48 -6.13
CA SER A 141 -3.24 5.69 -6.31
C SER A 141 -2.46 6.99 -6.23
N TYR A 142 -1.16 6.93 -5.94
CA TYR A 142 -0.27 8.08 -5.82
C TYR A 142 0.85 8.01 -6.84
N THR A 143 1.47 9.15 -7.09
CA THR A 143 2.61 9.26 -7.99
C THR A 143 3.78 9.89 -7.25
N VAL A 144 4.96 9.33 -7.47
CA VAL A 144 6.21 10.01 -7.16
C VAL A 144 7.03 10.05 -8.45
N ASP A 145 7.34 11.25 -8.89
CA ASP A 145 8.32 11.55 -9.93
C ASP A 145 9.47 12.32 -9.28
N ALA A 146 10.64 12.37 -9.93
CA ALA A 146 11.84 13.05 -9.45
C ALA A 146 11.61 14.53 -9.07
N THR A 147 10.52 15.15 -9.54
CA THR A 147 10.16 16.55 -9.26
C THR A 147 8.88 16.74 -8.45
N THR A 148 8.04 15.71 -8.32
CA THR A 148 6.74 15.79 -7.62
C THR A 148 6.54 14.53 -6.82
N VAL A 149 6.61 14.66 -5.51
CA VAL A 149 6.54 13.52 -4.60
C VAL A 149 5.28 13.69 -3.77
N ASP A 150 4.28 12.81 -3.97
CA ASP A 150 3.11 12.80 -3.11
C ASP A 150 3.50 12.45 -1.66
N ASP A 151 2.81 13.04 -0.69
CA ASP A 151 3.07 12.87 0.75
C ASP A 151 2.43 11.60 1.34
N CYS A 152 2.31 10.54 0.54
CA CYS A 152 1.80 9.23 0.95
C CYS A 152 2.78 8.12 0.53
N ARG A 153 3.87 7.96 1.30
CA ARG A 153 5.00 7.09 0.94
C ARG A 153 5.85 6.64 2.12
N ILE A 154 6.66 5.62 1.90
CA ILE A 154 7.79 5.21 2.74
C ILE A 154 9.08 5.55 2.00
N GLU A 155 10.03 6.16 2.70
CA GLU A 155 11.38 6.40 2.20
C GLU A 155 12.38 5.59 3.02
N TYR A 156 13.18 4.78 2.33
CA TYR A 156 14.32 4.07 2.88
C TYR A 156 15.60 4.72 2.37
N THR A 157 16.47 5.15 3.26
CA THR A 157 17.84 5.60 2.94
C THR A 157 18.82 4.52 3.38
N GLN A 158 19.61 4.01 2.44
CA GLN A 158 20.56 2.92 2.66
C GLN A 158 21.57 3.22 3.78
N ALA A 159 22.07 2.16 4.41
CA ALA A 159 23.18 2.24 5.35
C ALA A 159 24.44 2.84 4.70
N THR A 160 25.23 3.54 5.50
CA THR A 160 26.53 4.11 5.08
C THR A 160 27.60 3.74 6.09
N ALA A 161 28.88 3.89 5.70
CA ALA A 161 29.98 3.74 6.63
C ALA A 161 31.05 4.81 6.41
N THR A 162 31.84 5.06 7.46
CA THR A 162 33.01 5.95 7.38
C THR A 162 34.23 5.21 6.83
N THR A 163 35.03 5.91 6.01
CA THR A 163 36.33 5.41 5.56
C THR A 163 37.36 5.56 6.68
N GLY A 164 37.80 4.46 7.28
CA GLY A 164 38.67 4.44 8.46
C GLY A 164 38.41 3.19 9.32
N PRO A 165 38.41 3.27 10.67
CA PRO A 165 37.70 2.26 11.45
C PRO A 165 36.25 2.23 10.95
N VAL A 166 35.84 1.12 10.35
CA VAL A 166 34.51 1.00 9.75
C VAL A 166 33.46 1.13 10.85
N VAL A 167 32.77 2.28 10.86
CA VAL A 167 31.60 2.56 11.68
C VAL A 167 30.42 2.62 10.74
N VAL A 168 29.48 1.69 10.90
CA VAL A 168 28.26 1.61 10.11
C VAL A 168 27.19 2.53 10.72
N THR A 169 26.62 3.40 9.90
CA THR A 169 25.38 4.12 10.20
C THR A 169 24.21 3.32 9.64
N PRO A 170 23.27 2.86 10.49
CA PRO A 170 22.10 2.11 10.05
C PRO A 170 21.24 2.92 9.08
N PRO A 171 20.42 2.24 8.26
CA PRO A 171 19.51 2.92 7.35
C PRO A 171 18.42 3.69 8.10
N VAL A 172 17.88 4.71 7.45
CA VAL A 172 16.74 5.50 7.95
C VAL A 172 15.50 5.11 7.17
N ILE A 173 14.40 4.83 7.90
CA ILE A 173 13.08 4.62 7.30
C ILE A 173 12.16 5.72 7.78
N THR A 174 11.67 6.53 6.85
CA THR A 174 10.71 7.61 7.09
C THR A 174 9.37 7.22 6.50
N LEU A 175 8.29 7.41 7.27
CA LEU A 175 6.92 7.25 6.79
C LEU A 175 6.30 8.63 6.66
N VAL A 176 5.73 8.95 5.51
CA VAL A 176 5.03 10.20 5.22
C VAL A 176 3.59 9.85 4.86
N THR A 177 2.63 10.30 5.67
CA THR A 177 1.20 10.02 5.49
C THR A 177 0.34 11.29 5.40
N THR A 178 0.96 12.48 5.38
CA THR A 178 0.24 13.76 5.39
C THR A 178 -0.50 14.07 4.10
N GLY A 179 -0.11 13.42 3.00
CA GLY A 179 -0.77 13.50 1.70
C GLY A 179 -1.59 12.25 1.37
N CYS A 180 -1.70 11.31 2.30
CA CYS A 180 -2.77 10.33 2.25
C CYS A 180 -4.08 11.04 2.66
#